data_AF-A0A4C2EEJ9-F1
#
_entry.id   AF-A0A4C2EEJ9-F1
#
_cell.length_a   1.000
_cell.length_b   1.000
_cell.length_c   1.000
_cell.angle_alpha   90.00
_cell.angle_beta   90.00
_cell.angle_gamma   90.00
#
_symmetry.space_group_name_H-M   'P 1'
#
loop_
_entity.id
_entity.type
_entity.pdbx_description
1 polymer ?
#
loop_
_entity_poly.entity_id
_entity_poly.type
_entity_poly.pdbx_seq_one_letter_code
_entity_poly.pdbx_strand_id
1 'polypeptide(L)'
;METFERAVDDFGPGQLWLGSLVAILLVAVGAVLAAPRVVWDRFLWQYFWGPVYADAKAASCAEMTASGPQPLYEGCQAAIQEGRLIAEPGYTIVSEVGYMLILVYMLVGVYFLLERLDIAEDPKLYFAFVPFMLLGGALRTVEDATDRAVEAGVSPIVEYPLSSLIISPVIYGTVFLLTLLVLVVCVKLDNDGVIDSYYRTTGAVGGVLVVGTLLYLTYVALTREYATLYPSVLITTVGLASALSYALYWAFETYRPAMNDGTGYIGLLVIWGHAIDGVANVLLADWLDVLNVPLTYYPKHPANAFIIAATESLQPASLSAAIGTSWPFLFIKLAVASLVVSLFNEEFIDDSPRYALLLLIAVTAVGLGPGSRDMLRATFGI
;
A
#
# COMPACT_ATOMS: atom_id res chain seq x y z
N MET A 1 -14.10 -8.72 34.62
CA MET A 1 -13.28 -9.91 34.29
C MET A 1 -14.18 -11.11 34.04
N GLU A 2 -14.99 -11.56 35.02
CA GLU A 2 -15.90 -12.71 34.86
C GLU A 2 -16.88 -12.62 33.67
N THR A 3 -17.33 -11.43 33.28
CA THR A 3 -18.24 -11.25 32.13
C THR A 3 -17.58 -11.38 30.77
N PHE A 4 -16.29 -11.02 30.66
CA PHE A 4 -15.56 -11.10 29.39
C PHE A 4 -15.10 -12.54 29.13
N GLU A 5 -14.53 -13.20 30.15
CA GLU A 5 -14.13 -14.61 30.08
C GLU A 5 -15.33 -15.51 29.69
N ARG A 6 -16.48 -15.29 30.33
CA ARG A 6 -17.71 -16.01 30.00
C ARG A 6 -18.19 -15.76 28.56
N ALA A 7 -18.10 -14.53 28.06
CA ALA A 7 -18.49 -14.22 26.69
C ALA A 7 -17.54 -14.85 25.64
N VAL A 8 -16.25 -14.96 25.96
CA VAL A 8 -15.26 -15.67 25.11
C VAL A 8 -15.58 -17.16 25.07
N ASP A 9 -15.93 -17.76 26.20
CA ASP A 9 -16.32 -19.17 26.28
C ASP A 9 -17.61 -19.47 25.48
N ASP A 10 -18.58 -18.55 25.50
CA ASP A 10 -19.90 -18.77 24.87
C ASP A 10 -19.90 -18.56 23.34
N PHE A 11 -19.14 -17.59 22.80
CA PHE A 11 -19.19 -17.21 21.37
C PHE A 11 -17.87 -17.47 20.61
N GLY A 12 -16.75 -17.64 21.30
CA GLY A 12 -15.44 -17.80 20.68
C GLY A 12 -14.88 -16.49 20.08
N PRO A 13 -13.54 -16.35 19.95
CA PRO A 13 -12.90 -15.08 19.59
C PRO A 13 -13.33 -14.51 18.23
N GLY A 14 -13.47 -15.35 17.21
CA GLY A 14 -13.87 -14.92 15.87
C GLY A 14 -15.30 -14.36 15.80
N GLN A 15 -16.25 -14.93 16.55
CA GLN A 15 -17.62 -14.40 16.59
C GLN A 15 -17.68 -13.09 17.36
N LEU A 16 -16.89 -12.95 18.44
CA LEU A 16 -16.77 -11.69 19.17
C LEU A 16 -16.18 -10.58 18.29
N TRP A 17 -15.17 -10.88 17.48
CA TRP A 17 -14.61 -9.92 16.52
C TRP A 17 -15.63 -9.50 15.45
N LEU A 18 -16.42 -10.44 14.93
CA LEU A 18 -17.52 -10.12 14.01
C LEU A 18 -18.60 -9.27 14.71
N GLY A 19 -18.95 -9.61 15.95
CA GLY A 19 -19.89 -8.85 16.77
C GLY A 19 -19.42 -7.41 17.00
N SER A 20 -18.14 -7.20 17.33
CA SER A 20 -17.57 -5.87 17.48
C SER A 20 -17.53 -5.10 16.16
N LEU A 21 -17.24 -5.76 15.04
CA LEU A 21 -17.26 -5.12 13.72
C LEU A 21 -18.68 -4.62 13.39
N VAL A 22 -19.68 -5.47 13.58
CA VAL A 22 -21.09 -5.09 13.37
C VAL A 22 -21.50 -3.94 14.29
N ALA A 23 -21.11 -3.99 15.58
CA ALA A 23 -21.40 -2.91 16.51
C ALA A 23 -20.75 -1.58 16.10
N ILE A 24 -19.48 -1.58 15.69
CA ILE A 24 -18.77 -0.40 15.18
C ILE A 24 -19.50 0.19 13.97
N LEU A 25 -19.91 -0.65 13.01
CA LEU A 25 -20.63 -0.21 11.82
C LEU A 25 -22.00 0.39 12.18
N LEU A 26 -22.75 -0.23 13.08
CA LEU A 26 -24.04 0.29 13.53
C LEU A 26 -23.90 1.63 14.27
N VAL A 27 -22.89 1.77 15.12
CA VAL A 27 -22.58 3.04 15.79
C VAL A 27 -22.18 4.11 14.78
N ALA A 28 -21.34 3.78 13.80
CA ALA A 28 -20.93 4.72 12.75
C ALA A 28 -22.13 5.18 11.91
N VAL A 29 -22.99 4.26 11.48
CA VAL A 29 -24.23 4.59 10.75
C VAL A 29 -25.15 5.44 11.61
N GLY A 30 -25.36 5.06 12.88
CA GLY A 30 -26.16 5.84 13.83
C GLY A 30 -25.63 7.26 14.02
N ALA A 31 -24.30 7.43 14.12
CA ALA A 31 -23.65 8.73 14.26
C ALA A 31 -23.80 9.59 13.00
N VAL A 32 -23.66 9.00 11.80
CA VAL A 32 -23.89 9.68 10.51
C VAL A 32 -25.34 10.18 10.41
N LEU A 33 -26.31 9.35 10.80
CA LEU A 33 -27.73 9.71 10.76
C LEU A 33 -28.09 10.77 11.82
N ALA A 34 -27.49 10.70 13.01
CA ALA A 34 -27.77 11.63 14.10
C ALA A 34 -27.12 13.01 13.90
N ALA A 35 -25.93 13.07 13.29
CA ALA A 35 -25.16 14.30 13.13
C ALA A 35 -24.43 14.37 11.78
N PRO A 36 -25.16 14.42 10.64
CA PRO A 36 -24.56 14.31 9.30
C PRO A 36 -23.52 15.40 9.02
N ARG A 37 -23.77 16.65 9.41
CA ARG A 37 -22.80 17.75 9.17
C ARG A 37 -21.48 17.60 9.92
N VAL A 38 -21.50 16.93 11.08
CA VAL A 38 -20.31 16.78 11.92
C VAL A 38 -19.59 15.48 11.57
N VAL A 39 -20.33 14.39 11.45
CA VAL A 39 -19.78 13.04 11.27
C VAL A 39 -19.54 12.73 9.80
N TRP A 40 -20.50 13.00 8.92
CA TRP A 40 -20.34 12.78 7.49
C TRP A 40 -19.49 13.90 6.87
N ASP A 41 -19.99 15.13 6.78
CA ASP A 41 -19.33 16.20 6.02
C ASP A 41 -17.92 16.51 6.56
N ARG A 42 -17.82 16.89 7.84
CA ARG A 42 -16.59 17.40 8.46
C ARG A 42 -15.61 16.34 8.96
N PHE A 43 -15.98 15.06 8.92
CA PHE A 43 -15.10 14.00 9.39
C PHE A 43 -14.91 12.90 8.35
N LEU A 44 -15.92 12.06 8.09
CA LEU A 44 -15.79 10.94 7.16
C LEU A 44 -15.52 11.42 5.73
N TRP A 45 -16.28 12.40 5.25
CA TRP A 45 -16.08 12.96 3.93
C TRP A 45 -14.77 13.75 3.89
N GLN A 46 -14.58 14.73 4.77
CA GLN A 46 -13.40 15.60 4.69
C GLN A 46 -12.07 14.84 4.74
N TYR A 47 -11.96 13.82 5.59
CA TYR A 47 -10.70 13.11 5.80
C TYR A 47 -10.57 11.80 5.01
N PHE A 48 -11.67 11.07 4.76
CA PHE A 48 -11.59 9.73 4.15
C PHE A 48 -12.14 9.70 2.73
N TRP A 49 -13.38 10.15 2.51
CA TRP A 49 -14.05 9.98 1.21
C TRP A 49 -13.76 11.09 0.20
N GLY A 50 -13.68 12.34 0.65
CA GLY A 50 -13.40 13.54 -0.15
C GLY A 50 -12.05 13.46 -0.88
N PRO A 51 -10.94 13.06 -0.22
CA PRO A 51 -9.66 12.85 -0.89
C PRO A 51 -9.73 11.80 -2.00
N VAL A 52 -10.43 10.68 -1.74
CA VAL A 52 -10.64 9.61 -2.73
C VAL A 52 -11.52 10.09 -3.89
N TYR A 53 -12.55 10.89 -3.60
CA TYR A 53 -13.41 11.48 -4.62
C TYR A 53 -12.65 12.46 -5.51
N ALA A 54 -11.76 13.29 -4.93
CA ALA A 54 -10.91 14.21 -5.68
C ALA A 54 -9.91 13.46 -6.57
N ASP A 55 -9.22 12.44 -6.04
CA ASP A 55 -8.29 11.57 -6.79
C ASP A 55 -9.06 10.91 -7.98
N ALA A 56 -10.25 10.34 -7.72
CA ALA A 56 -11.07 9.67 -8.74
C ALA A 56 -11.59 10.57 -9.88
N LYS A 57 -11.49 11.89 -9.72
CA LYS A 57 -11.91 12.88 -10.73
C LYS A 57 -10.73 13.61 -11.35
N ALA A 58 -9.49 13.19 -11.04
CA ALA A 58 -8.26 13.91 -11.38
C ALA A 58 -8.37 15.42 -11.03
N ALA A 59 -9.01 15.72 -9.90
CA ALA A 59 -9.28 17.08 -9.46
C ALA A 59 -8.24 17.51 -8.41
N SER A 60 -7.82 18.78 -8.45
CA SER A 60 -6.90 19.36 -7.47
C SER A 60 -7.44 19.31 -6.04
N CYS A 61 -8.76 19.42 -5.87
CA CYS A 61 -9.46 19.18 -4.62
C CYS A 61 -10.95 18.92 -4.88
N ALA A 62 -11.71 18.62 -3.83
CA ALA A 62 -13.16 18.54 -3.85
C ALA A 62 -13.78 19.44 -2.78
N GLU A 63 -14.91 20.07 -3.10
CA GLU A 63 -15.70 20.87 -2.18
C GLU A 63 -16.99 20.14 -1.81
N MET A 64 -17.30 20.07 -0.51
CA MET A 64 -18.61 19.63 -0.05
C MET A 64 -19.57 20.81 -0.06
N THR A 65 -20.49 20.81 -1.02
CA THR A 65 -21.56 21.81 -1.17
C THR A 65 -22.87 21.30 -0.57
N ALA A 66 -23.87 22.17 -0.45
CA ALA A 66 -25.23 21.77 -0.07
C ALA A 66 -25.88 20.76 -1.05
N SER A 67 -25.39 20.70 -2.29
CA SER A 67 -25.83 19.75 -3.31
C SER A 67 -25.03 18.44 -3.34
N GLY A 68 -24.01 18.33 -2.49
CA GLY A 68 -23.07 17.21 -2.46
C GLY A 68 -21.65 17.60 -2.90
N PRO A 69 -20.74 16.62 -3.00
CA PRO A 69 -19.35 16.85 -3.38
C PRO A 69 -19.21 17.29 -4.84
N GLN A 70 -18.39 18.30 -5.09
CA GLN A 70 -18.05 18.79 -6.43
C GLN A 70 -16.53 18.86 -6.61
N PRO A 71 -15.98 18.42 -7.77
CA PRO A 71 -14.56 18.54 -8.04
C PRO A 71 -14.18 20.00 -8.33
N LEU A 72 -13.01 20.41 -7.87
CA LEU A 72 -12.38 21.70 -8.13
C LEU A 72 -11.01 21.45 -8.76
N TYR A 73 -10.82 21.94 -9.97
CA TYR A 73 -9.56 21.80 -10.71
C TYR A 73 -8.58 22.95 -10.41
N GLU A 74 -9.09 24.11 -10.01
CA GLU A 74 -8.30 25.30 -9.66
C GLU A 74 -8.89 25.99 -8.43
N GLY A 75 -8.10 26.84 -7.77
CA GLY A 75 -8.59 27.71 -6.69
C GLY A 75 -8.78 27.04 -5.33
N CYS A 76 -8.25 25.83 -5.12
CA CYS A 76 -8.34 25.10 -3.85
C CYS A 76 -7.90 25.93 -2.64
N GLN A 77 -6.77 26.63 -2.75
CA GLN A 77 -6.25 27.48 -1.66
C GLN A 77 -7.17 28.65 -1.32
N ALA A 78 -7.78 29.29 -2.32
CA ALA A 78 -8.75 30.36 -2.09
C ALA A 78 -9.99 29.81 -1.38
N ALA A 79 -10.50 28.66 -1.80
CA ALA A 79 -11.65 28.01 -1.17
C ALA A 79 -11.36 27.61 0.29
N ILE A 80 -10.15 27.12 0.59
CA ILE A 80 -9.70 26.83 1.96
C ILE A 80 -9.66 28.12 2.80
N GLN A 81 -9.11 29.21 2.27
CA GLN A 81 -9.03 30.50 2.96
C GLN A 81 -10.40 31.12 3.25
N GLU A 82 -11.38 30.87 2.39
CA GLU A 82 -12.78 31.25 2.59
C GLU A 82 -13.52 30.37 3.62
N GLY A 83 -12.84 29.36 4.18
CA GLY A 83 -13.41 28.46 5.18
C GLY A 83 -14.40 27.45 4.58
N ARG A 84 -14.31 27.18 3.28
CA ARG A 84 -15.13 26.13 2.63
C ARG A 84 -14.64 24.75 3.04
N LEU A 85 -15.54 23.77 2.95
CA LEU A 85 -15.24 22.40 3.32
C LEU A 85 -14.56 21.68 2.15
N ILE A 86 -13.23 21.70 2.15
CA ILE A 86 -12.39 21.19 1.08
C ILE A 86 -11.67 19.91 1.52
N ALA A 87 -11.50 18.98 0.57
CA ALA A 87 -10.65 17.80 0.69
C ALA A 87 -9.68 17.74 -0.49
N GLU A 88 -8.39 17.57 -0.22
CA GLU A 88 -7.33 17.45 -1.23
C GLU A 88 -6.97 15.96 -1.44
N PRO A 89 -6.56 15.54 -2.66
CA PRO A 89 -6.09 14.17 -2.91
C PRO A 89 -4.91 13.77 -2.02
N GLY A 90 -4.78 12.48 -1.73
CA GLY A 90 -3.74 11.94 -0.86
C GLY A 90 -4.21 11.72 0.57
N TYR A 91 -3.26 11.65 1.51
CA TYR A 91 -3.55 11.34 2.91
C TYR A 91 -3.40 12.58 3.80
N THR A 92 -4.38 12.78 4.67
CA THR A 92 -4.24 13.62 5.88
C THR A 92 -3.72 12.78 7.03
N ILE A 93 -3.17 13.42 8.07
CA ILE A 93 -2.76 12.73 9.31
C ILE A 93 -3.93 11.94 9.91
N VAL A 94 -5.14 12.52 9.89
CA VAL A 94 -6.36 11.86 10.40
C VAL A 94 -6.65 10.57 9.63
N SER A 95 -6.59 10.65 8.29
CA SER A 95 -6.84 9.48 7.45
C SER A 95 -5.73 8.44 7.55
N GLU A 96 -4.46 8.86 7.64
CA GLU A 96 -3.32 7.96 7.75
C GLU A 96 -3.39 7.15 9.05
N VAL A 97 -3.65 7.81 10.18
CA VAL A 97 -3.90 7.14 11.46
C VAL A 97 -5.16 6.28 11.41
N GLY A 98 -6.24 6.80 10.82
CA GLY A 98 -7.51 6.06 10.69
C GLY A 98 -7.36 4.76 9.90
N TYR A 99 -6.69 4.79 8.75
CA TYR A 99 -6.41 3.60 7.94
C TYR A 99 -5.47 2.63 8.65
N MET A 100 -4.48 3.12 9.40
CA MET A 100 -3.62 2.26 10.23
C MET A 100 -4.42 1.53 11.31
N LEU A 101 -5.35 2.21 12.00
CA LEU A 101 -6.22 1.59 13.01
C LEU A 101 -7.15 0.54 12.39
N ILE A 102 -7.74 0.85 11.23
CA ILE A 102 -8.55 -0.10 10.47
C ILE A 102 -7.72 -1.30 10.06
N LEU A 103 -6.50 -1.10 9.54
CA LEU A 103 -5.60 -2.18 9.15
C LEU A 103 -5.30 -3.12 10.32
N VAL A 104 -4.87 -2.58 11.47
CA VAL A 104 -4.57 -3.38 12.67
C VAL A 104 -5.80 -4.17 13.13
N TYR A 105 -6.97 -3.52 13.19
CA TYR A 105 -8.23 -4.19 13.54
C TYR A 105 -8.59 -5.32 12.57
N MET A 106 -8.41 -5.08 11.27
CA MET A 106 -8.72 -6.05 10.21
C MET A 106 -7.72 -7.21 10.18
N LEU A 107 -6.44 -7.00 10.51
CA LEU A 107 -5.47 -8.09 10.62
C LEU A 107 -5.88 -9.11 11.67
N VAL A 108 -6.48 -8.68 12.79
CA VAL A 108 -7.06 -9.61 13.78
C VAL A 108 -8.18 -10.46 13.17
N GLY A 109 -9.05 -9.85 12.35
CA GLY A 109 -10.08 -10.59 11.61
C GLY A 109 -9.50 -11.57 10.59
N VAL A 110 -8.44 -11.16 9.88
CA VAL A 110 -7.71 -12.04 8.94
C VAL A 110 -7.06 -13.20 9.69
N TYR A 111 -6.48 -12.97 10.87
CA TYR A 111 -5.93 -14.04 11.70
C TYR A 111 -6.99 -15.11 12.02
N PHE A 112 -8.18 -14.71 12.50
CA PHE A 112 -9.27 -15.64 12.76
C PHE A 112 -9.81 -16.33 11.49
N LEU A 113 -9.77 -15.63 10.34
CA LEU A 113 -10.13 -16.23 9.06
C LEU A 113 -9.12 -17.31 8.66
N LEU A 114 -7.82 -17.04 8.78
CA LEU A 114 -6.76 -18.02 8.48
C LEU A 114 -6.81 -19.22 9.43
N GLU A 115 -7.11 -18.98 10.70
CA GLU A 115 -7.33 -20.04 11.71
C GLU A 115 -8.55 -20.90 11.34
N ARG A 116 -9.66 -20.29 10.95
CA ARG A 116 -10.86 -21.02 10.52
C ARG A 116 -10.64 -21.84 9.25
N LEU A 117 -9.79 -21.35 8.36
CA LEU A 117 -9.43 -22.02 7.11
C LEU A 117 -8.34 -23.08 7.30
N ASP A 118 -7.73 -23.17 8.48
CA ASP A 118 -6.63 -24.08 8.80
C ASP A 118 -5.44 -23.95 7.84
N ILE A 119 -5.08 -22.70 7.53
CA ILE A 119 -3.97 -22.36 6.62
C ILE A 119 -2.94 -21.45 7.31
N ALA A 120 -1.90 -21.08 6.57
CA ALA A 120 -0.85 -20.14 6.99
C ALA A 120 0.07 -20.66 8.12
N GLU A 121 0.41 -21.95 8.07
CA GLU A 121 1.44 -22.53 8.96
C GLU A 121 2.76 -22.80 8.20
N ASP A 122 2.72 -22.84 6.86
CA ASP A 122 3.89 -23.04 6.01
C ASP A 122 4.37 -21.69 5.43
N PRO A 123 5.67 -21.34 5.56
CA PRO A 123 6.29 -20.17 4.94
C PRO A 123 6.05 -20.03 3.42
N LYS A 124 5.76 -21.12 2.71
CA LYS A 124 5.38 -21.08 1.28
C LYS A 124 4.20 -20.14 1.00
N LEU A 125 3.31 -19.93 1.97
CA LEU A 125 2.19 -19.00 1.79
C LEU A 125 2.67 -17.56 1.58
N TYR A 126 3.72 -17.14 2.30
CA TYR A 126 4.32 -15.82 2.13
C TYR A 126 4.72 -15.59 0.68
N PHE A 127 5.49 -16.53 0.11
CA PHE A 127 5.96 -16.44 -1.28
C PHE A 127 4.83 -16.51 -2.30
N ALA A 128 3.74 -17.23 -2.01
CA ALA A 128 2.55 -17.26 -2.85
C ALA A 128 1.82 -15.90 -2.94
N PHE A 129 1.97 -15.03 -1.93
CA PHE A 129 1.35 -13.71 -1.90
C PHE A 129 2.23 -12.57 -2.42
N VAL A 130 3.56 -12.75 -2.52
CA VAL A 130 4.46 -11.71 -3.06
C VAL A 130 3.98 -11.14 -4.43
N PRO A 131 3.54 -11.96 -5.40
CA PRO A 131 3.01 -11.42 -6.66
C PRO A 131 1.77 -10.54 -6.48
N PHE A 132 0.89 -10.83 -5.52
CA PHE A 132 -0.28 -9.98 -5.24
C PHE A 132 0.10 -8.64 -4.60
N MET A 133 1.16 -8.60 -3.80
CA MET A 133 1.69 -7.34 -3.27
C MET A 133 2.20 -6.43 -4.39
N LEU A 134 2.89 -7.00 -5.38
CA LEU A 134 3.32 -6.28 -6.60
C LEU A 134 2.14 -5.89 -7.50
N LEU A 135 1.12 -6.76 -7.59
CA LEU A 135 -0.09 -6.50 -8.36
C LEU A 135 -0.81 -5.25 -7.88
N GLY A 136 -0.85 -5.01 -6.56
CA GLY A 136 -1.44 -3.80 -6.00
C GLY A 136 -0.79 -2.53 -6.52
N GLY A 137 0.54 -2.44 -6.50
CA GLY A 137 1.23 -1.27 -7.05
C GLY A 137 1.05 -1.15 -8.57
N ALA A 138 1.11 -2.26 -9.31
CA ALA A 138 0.93 -2.27 -10.75
C ALA A 138 -0.48 -1.82 -11.17
N LEU A 139 -1.52 -2.30 -10.50
CA LEU A 139 -2.90 -1.86 -10.73
C LEU A 139 -3.11 -0.40 -10.33
N ARG A 140 -2.46 0.08 -9.26
CA ARG A 140 -2.49 1.50 -8.92
C ARG A 140 -1.83 2.35 -10.01
N THR A 141 -0.76 1.87 -10.64
CA THR A 141 -0.16 2.55 -11.81
C THR A 141 -1.09 2.57 -13.03
N VAL A 142 -1.97 1.57 -13.22
CA VAL A 142 -3.03 1.62 -14.25
C VAL A 142 -4.02 2.76 -13.99
N GLU A 143 -4.28 3.04 -12.72
CA GLU A 143 -5.10 4.17 -12.31
C GLU A 143 -4.36 5.50 -12.53
N ASP A 144 -3.09 5.61 -12.15
CA ASP A 144 -2.29 6.80 -12.47
C ASP A 144 -2.27 7.04 -14.00
N ALA A 145 -2.25 5.98 -14.82
CA ALA A 145 -2.31 6.06 -16.30
C ALA A 145 -3.66 6.60 -16.80
N THR A 146 -4.72 6.33 -16.05
CA THR A 146 -6.08 6.81 -16.32
C THR A 146 -6.14 8.31 -16.09
N ASP A 147 -5.55 8.81 -15.00
CA ASP A 147 -5.47 10.24 -14.70
C ASP A 147 -4.71 11.01 -15.81
N ARG A 148 -3.56 10.48 -16.25
CA ARG A 148 -2.80 11.09 -17.36
C ARG A 148 -3.59 11.15 -18.68
N ALA A 149 -4.39 10.13 -18.98
CA ALA A 149 -5.24 10.14 -20.16
C ALA A 149 -6.32 11.23 -20.07
N VAL A 150 -6.96 11.38 -18.91
CA VAL A 150 -7.97 12.41 -18.65
C VAL A 150 -7.38 13.81 -18.81
N GLU A 151 -6.19 14.06 -18.25
CA GLU A 151 -5.48 15.33 -18.42
C GLU A 151 -5.09 15.62 -19.87
N ALA A 152 -4.74 14.59 -20.62
CA ALA A 152 -4.46 14.69 -22.06
C ALA A 152 -5.75 14.88 -22.91
N GLY A 153 -6.94 14.90 -22.29
CA GLY A 153 -8.22 15.03 -22.99
C GLY A 153 -8.64 13.77 -23.76
N VAL A 154 -8.09 12.61 -23.41
CA VAL A 154 -8.38 11.32 -24.05
C VAL A 154 -9.17 10.43 -23.09
N SER A 155 -10.16 9.70 -23.61
CA SER A 155 -10.86 8.69 -22.81
C SER A 155 -9.90 7.59 -22.34
N PRO A 156 -9.76 7.38 -21.01
CA PRO A 156 -8.97 6.28 -20.50
C PRO A 156 -9.67 4.95 -20.77
N ILE A 157 -8.91 3.85 -20.71
CA ILE A 157 -9.46 2.50 -20.89
C ILE A 157 -10.28 2.07 -19.66
N VAL A 158 -9.83 2.46 -18.45
CA VAL A 158 -10.52 2.19 -17.19
C VAL A 158 -11.16 3.48 -16.70
N GLU A 159 -12.40 3.73 -17.09
CA GLU A 159 -13.13 4.93 -16.68
C GLU A 159 -13.76 4.81 -15.27
N TYR A 160 -14.08 5.95 -14.69
CA TYR A 160 -14.97 6.02 -13.54
C TYR A 160 -16.34 5.40 -13.89
N PRO A 161 -16.95 4.54 -13.04
CA PRO A 161 -16.59 4.29 -11.64
C PRO A 161 -15.61 3.14 -11.41
N LEU A 162 -15.19 2.39 -12.44
CA LEU A 162 -14.33 1.21 -12.27
C LEU A 162 -12.92 1.57 -11.79
N SER A 163 -12.38 2.70 -12.24
CA SER A 163 -11.08 3.21 -11.77
C SER A 163 -11.03 3.34 -10.24
N SER A 164 -12.16 3.67 -9.59
CA SER A 164 -12.21 3.83 -8.13
C SER A 164 -11.85 2.58 -7.34
N LEU A 165 -11.97 1.38 -7.93
CA LEU A 165 -11.60 0.12 -7.27
C LEU A 165 -10.07 -0.05 -7.16
N ILE A 166 -9.30 0.67 -7.97
CA ILE A 166 -7.84 0.64 -8.00
C ILE A 166 -7.20 1.95 -7.51
N ILE A 167 -8.00 2.84 -6.90
CA ILE A 167 -7.54 4.07 -6.23
C ILE A 167 -7.09 3.76 -4.79
N SER A 168 -6.12 4.50 -4.28
CA SER A 168 -5.72 4.42 -2.88
C SER A 168 -6.73 5.13 -1.97
N PRO A 169 -7.17 4.54 -0.85
CA PRO A 169 -6.77 3.23 -0.30
C PRO A 169 -7.70 2.07 -0.70
N VAL A 170 -8.75 2.30 -1.50
CA VAL A 170 -9.72 1.27 -1.92
C VAL A 170 -9.04 0.03 -2.50
N ILE A 171 -7.95 0.23 -3.26
CA ILE A 171 -7.16 -0.84 -3.88
C ILE A 171 -6.64 -1.87 -2.87
N TYR A 172 -6.33 -1.50 -1.63
CA TYR A 172 -5.90 -2.47 -0.62
C TYR A 172 -7.00 -3.49 -0.33
N GLY A 173 -8.26 -3.03 -0.24
CA GLY A 173 -9.42 -3.90 -0.10
C GLY A 173 -9.69 -4.73 -1.36
N THR A 174 -9.59 -4.13 -2.54
CA THR A 174 -9.78 -4.82 -3.83
C THR A 174 -8.79 -5.96 -4.02
N VAL A 175 -7.50 -5.69 -3.83
CA VAL A 175 -6.44 -6.70 -3.97
C VAL A 175 -6.53 -7.74 -2.87
N PHE A 176 -6.88 -7.36 -1.63
CA PHE A 176 -7.14 -8.30 -0.55
C PHE A 176 -8.27 -9.27 -0.91
N LEU A 177 -9.43 -8.77 -1.37
CA LEU A 177 -10.57 -9.60 -1.74
C LEU A 177 -10.25 -10.50 -2.95
N LEU A 178 -9.52 -9.97 -3.94
CA LEU A 178 -9.04 -10.76 -5.07
C LEU A 178 -8.10 -11.88 -4.61
N THR A 179 -7.13 -11.55 -3.76
CA THR A 179 -6.16 -12.52 -3.23
C THR A 179 -6.87 -13.59 -2.42
N LEU A 180 -7.81 -13.20 -1.55
CA LEU A 180 -8.61 -14.12 -0.75
C LEU A 180 -9.47 -15.03 -1.63
N LEU A 181 -10.13 -14.48 -2.66
CA LEU A 181 -10.91 -15.26 -3.60
C LEU A 181 -10.03 -16.30 -4.32
N VAL A 182 -8.88 -15.89 -4.85
CA VAL A 182 -7.94 -16.80 -5.51
C VAL A 182 -7.44 -17.88 -4.56
N LEU A 183 -7.07 -17.49 -3.33
CA LEU A 183 -6.61 -18.42 -2.30
C LEU A 183 -7.69 -19.46 -1.98
N VAL A 184 -8.92 -19.04 -1.70
CA VAL A 184 -10.03 -19.94 -1.36
C VAL A 184 -10.34 -20.90 -2.52
N VAL A 185 -10.33 -20.40 -3.75
CA VAL A 185 -10.51 -21.24 -4.95
C VAL A 185 -9.36 -22.24 -5.07
N CYS A 186 -8.10 -21.82 -4.90
CA CYS A 186 -6.95 -22.72 -4.98
C CYS A 186 -6.97 -23.77 -3.87
N VAL A 187 -7.28 -23.39 -2.62
CA VAL A 187 -7.42 -24.34 -1.50
C VAL A 187 -8.51 -25.37 -1.81
N LYS A 188 -9.65 -24.93 -2.35
CA LYS A 188 -10.73 -25.85 -2.75
C LYS A 188 -10.27 -26.81 -3.84
N LEU A 189 -9.61 -26.31 -4.90
CA LEU A 189 -9.14 -27.14 -6.00
C LEU A 189 -8.05 -28.14 -5.57
N ASP A 190 -7.21 -27.77 -4.60
CA ASP A 190 -6.20 -28.66 -4.02
C ASP A 190 -6.89 -29.77 -3.19
N ASN A 191 -7.84 -29.40 -2.33
CA ASN A 191 -8.64 -30.36 -1.57
C ASN A 191 -9.44 -31.34 -2.46
N ASP A 192 -9.90 -30.87 -3.62
CA ASP A 192 -10.61 -31.69 -4.61
C ASP A 192 -9.65 -32.53 -5.50
N GLY A 193 -8.32 -32.39 -5.33
CA GLY A 193 -7.30 -33.11 -6.10
C GLY A 193 -7.14 -32.66 -7.56
N VAL A 194 -7.61 -31.45 -7.89
CA VAL A 194 -7.54 -30.87 -9.24
C VAL A 194 -6.16 -30.25 -9.53
N ILE A 195 -5.50 -29.74 -8.50
CA ILE A 195 -4.15 -29.16 -8.57
C ILE A 195 -3.26 -29.80 -7.49
N ASP A 196 -1.94 -29.82 -7.69
CA ASP A 196 -1.03 -30.47 -6.72
C ASP A 196 -0.67 -29.60 -5.50
N SER A 197 -0.86 -28.28 -5.60
CA SER A 197 -0.45 -27.35 -4.54
C SER A 197 -1.13 -26.00 -4.69
N TYR A 198 -1.91 -25.63 -3.67
CA TYR A 198 -2.54 -24.32 -3.61
C TYR A 198 -1.53 -23.18 -3.50
N TYR A 199 -0.36 -23.38 -2.86
CA TYR A 199 0.71 -22.37 -2.79
C TYR A 199 1.22 -22.00 -4.18
N ARG A 200 1.61 -23.01 -4.96
CA ARG A 200 2.19 -22.82 -6.30
C ARG A 200 1.16 -22.19 -7.24
N THR A 201 -0.08 -22.67 -7.22
CA THR A 201 -1.14 -22.17 -8.10
C THR A 201 -1.55 -20.75 -7.72
N THR A 202 -1.66 -20.42 -6.42
CA THR A 202 -1.94 -19.05 -5.95
C THR A 202 -0.85 -18.10 -6.43
N GLY A 203 0.42 -18.43 -6.21
CA GLY A 203 1.55 -17.63 -6.68
C GLY A 203 1.59 -17.49 -8.21
N ALA A 204 1.28 -18.56 -8.95
CA ALA A 204 1.22 -18.53 -10.41
C ALA A 204 0.12 -17.60 -10.93
N VAL A 205 -1.09 -17.65 -10.35
CA VAL A 205 -2.19 -16.75 -10.70
C VAL A 205 -1.79 -15.30 -10.45
N GLY A 206 -1.22 -14.99 -9.27
CA GLY A 206 -0.72 -13.66 -8.97
C GLY A 206 0.37 -13.20 -9.97
N GLY A 207 1.30 -14.10 -10.32
CA GLY A 207 2.33 -13.83 -11.32
C GLY A 207 1.76 -13.52 -12.71
N VAL A 208 0.77 -14.28 -13.17
CA VAL A 208 0.07 -14.03 -14.44
C VAL A 208 -0.62 -12.67 -14.42
N LEU A 209 -1.28 -12.31 -13.32
CA LEU A 209 -1.95 -11.01 -13.17
C LEU A 209 -0.95 -9.84 -13.23
N VAL A 210 0.19 -9.96 -12.54
CA VAL A 210 1.27 -8.95 -12.60
C VAL A 210 1.79 -8.82 -14.02
N VAL A 211 2.16 -9.93 -14.68
CA VAL A 211 2.67 -9.91 -16.06
C VAL A 211 1.64 -9.30 -17.00
N GLY A 212 0.37 -9.68 -16.90
CA GLY A 212 -0.70 -9.11 -17.70
C GLY A 212 -0.83 -7.59 -17.52
N THR A 213 -0.68 -7.11 -16.28
CA THR A 213 -0.76 -5.68 -15.94
C THR A 213 0.45 -4.92 -16.48
N LEU A 214 1.66 -5.47 -16.37
CA LEU A 214 2.88 -4.88 -16.92
C LEU A 214 2.87 -4.86 -18.45
N LEU A 215 2.35 -5.90 -19.11
CA LEU A 215 2.15 -5.92 -20.56
C LEU A 215 1.17 -4.83 -20.99
N TYR A 216 0.08 -4.63 -20.24
CA TYR A 216 -0.86 -3.55 -20.49
C TYR A 216 -0.20 -2.17 -20.34
N LEU A 217 0.52 -1.90 -19.25
CA LEU A 217 1.21 -0.62 -19.06
C LEU A 217 2.27 -0.36 -20.14
N THR A 218 2.99 -1.41 -20.54
CA THR A 218 3.96 -1.34 -21.65
C THR A 218 3.25 -1.02 -22.97
N TYR A 219 2.11 -1.64 -23.25
CA TYR A 219 1.30 -1.32 -24.41
C TYR A 219 0.84 0.14 -24.40
N VAL A 220 0.37 0.66 -23.25
CA VAL A 220 0.00 2.08 -23.11
C VAL A 220 1.20 2.98 -23.41
N ALA A 221 2.35 2.74 -22.79
CA ALA A 221 3.56 3.55 -22.98
C ALA A 221 4.14 3.49 -24.41
N LEU A 222 3.84 2.44 -25.18
CA LEU A 222 4.29 2.31 -26.57
C LEU A 222 3.28 2.87 -27.60
N THR A 223 2.03 3.08 -27.21
CA THR A 223 0.94 3.44 -28.14
C THR A 223 0.27 4.77 -27.84
N ARG A 224 0.48 5.35 -26.67
CA ARG A 224 -0.18 6.57 -26.20
C ARG A 224 0.84 7.66 -25.94
N GLU A 225 0.54 8.89 -26.37
CA GLU A 225 1.44 10.04 -26.24
C GLU A 225 1.57 10.53 -24.79
N TYR A 226 0.61 10.20 -23.92
CA TYR A 226 0.61 10.62 -22.51
C TYR A 226 1.43 9.71 -21.58
N ALA A 227 2.09 8.68 -22.11
CA ALA A 227 2.93 7.76 -21.35
C ALA A 227 4.24 7.51 -22.11
N THR A 228 5.34 7.28 -21.40
CA THR A 228 6.66 7.06 -22.01
C THR A 228 7.47 6.08 -21.18
N LEU A 229 8.06 5.08 -21.83
CA LEU A 229 8.84 4.05 -21.14
C LEU A 229 10.26 4.53 -20.82
N TYR A 230 10.60 4.58 -19.53
CA TYR A 230 11.91 4.87 -18.96
C TYR A 230 12.45 3.65 -18.19
N PRO A 231 13.04 2.63 -18.87
CA PRO A 231 13.54 1.42 -18.21
C PRO A 231 14.65 1.69 -17.19
N SER A 232 15.36 2.82 -17.32
CA SER A 232 16.41 3.26 -16.39
C SER A 232 15.91 3.39 -14.96
N VAL A 233 14.67 3.85 -14.77
CA VAL A 233 14.05 3.97 -13.44
C VAL A 233 13.90 2.58 -12.81
N LEU A 234 13.26 1.64 -13.50
CA LEU A 234 13.08 0.27 -13.00
C LEU A 234 14.41 -0.41 -12.69
N ILE A 235 15.36 -0.34 -13.62
CA ILE A 235 16.68 -0.98 -13.48
C ILE A 235 17.42 -0.39 -12.27
N THR A 236 17.40 0.94 -12.12
CA THR A 236 18.10 1.62 -11.02
C THR A 236 17.43 1.34 -9.68
N THR A 237 16.08 1.41 -9.61
CA THR A 237 15.32 1.12 -8.38
C THR A 237 15.56 -0.32 -7.92
N VAL A 238 15.32 -1.30 -8.79
CA VAL A 238 15.50 -2.72 -8.46
C VAL A 238 16.96 -3.02 -8.16
N GLY A 239 17.90 -2.48 -8.94
CA GLY A 239 19.33 -2.69 -8.74
C GLY A 239 19.83 -2.20 -7.38
N LEU A 240 19.54 -0.93 -7.04
CA LEU A 240 19.94 -0.35 -5.76
C LEU A 240 19.22 -1.02 -4.58
N ALA A 241 17.90 -1.25 -4.67
CA ALA A 241 17.15 -1.90 -3.61
C ALA A 241 17.67 -3.33 -3.34
N SER A 242 17.96 -4.09 -4.39
CA SER A 242 18.52 -5.44 -4.27
C SER A 242 19.93 -5.43 -3.69
N ALA A 243 20.79 -4.52 -4.14
CA ALA A 243 22.15 -4.38 -3.61
C ALA A 243 22.16 -4.02 -2.13
N LEU A 244 21.35 -3.03 -1.71
CA LEU A 244 21.24 -2.59 -0.32
C LEU A 244 20.66 -3.69 0.57
N SER A 245 19.59 -4.36 0.12
CA SER A 245 18.93 -5.41 0.90
C SER A 245 19.81 -6.63 1.07
N TYR A 246 20.52 -7.04 0.00
CA TYR A 246 21.47 -8.14 0.08
C TYR A 246 22.67 -7.78 0.96
N ALA A 247 23.20 -6.55 0.87
CA ALA A 247 24.29 -6.10 1.73
C ALA A 247 23.90 -6.12 3.22
N LEU A 248 22.69 -5.66 3.55
CA LEU A 248 22.16 -5.73 4.92
C LEU A 248 21.96 -7.17 5.38
N TYR A 249 21.33 -8.00 4.55
CA TYR A 249 21.11 -9.41 4.84
C TYR A 249 22.44 -10.14 5.10
N TRP A 250 23.44 -9.95 4.22
CA TRP A 250 24.78 -10.51 4.39
C TRP A 250 25.49 -10.00 5.66
N ALA A 251 25.34 -8.71 5.98
CA ALA A 251 25.91 -8.13 7.19
C ALA A 251 25.25 -8.74 8.46
N PHE A 252 23.95 -9.01 8.43
CA PHE A 252 23.25 -9.69 9.52
C PHE A 252 23.72 -11.15 9.65
N GLU A 253 23.76 -11.93 8.57
CA GLU A 253 24.33 -13.29 8.58
C GLU A 253 25.76 -13.33 9.14
N THR A 254 26.57 -12.31 8.86
CA THR A 254 27.99 -12.30 9.25
C THR A 254 28.21 -11.81 10.68
N TYR A 255 27.52 -10.75 11.11
CA TYR A 255 27.82 -10.03 12.35
C TYR A 255 26.73 -10.15 13.42
N ARG A 256 25.49 -10.44 13.03
CA ARG A 256 24.31 -10.55 13.90
C ARG A 256 23.31 -11.63 13.39
N PRO A 257 23.68 -12.92 13.35
CA PRO A 257 22.84 -13.98 12.76
C PRO A 257 21.41 -14.02 13.32
N ALA A 258 21.26 -13.74 14.62
CA ALA A 258 19.98 -13.62 15.33
C ALA A 258 18.95 -12.68 14.67
N MET A 259 19.36 -11.76 13.80
CA MET A 259 18.43 -10.92 13.04
C MET A 259 17.72 -11.67 11.89
N ASN A 260 18.32 -12.72 11.36
CA ASN A 260 17.80 -13.50 10.23
C ASN A 260 17.31 -14.90 10.64
N ASP A 261 17.77 -15.44 11.77
CA ASP A 261 17.56 -16.85 12.16
C ASP A 261 16.09 -17.31 12.05
N GLY A 262 15.13 -16.50 12.50
CA GLY A 262 13.72 -16.88 12.43
C GLY A 262 13.08 -16.67 11.04
N THR A 263 13.50 -15.67 10.27
CA THR A 263 12.79 -15.28 9.04
C THR A 263 13.45 -15.76 7.76
N GLY A 264 14.74 -16.07 7.77
CA GLY A 264 15.51 -16.45 6.59
C GLY A 264 15.29 -15.51 5.40
N TYR A 265 14.95 -16.08 4.23
CA TYR A 265 14.69 -15.30 3.02
C TYR A 265 13.43 -14.42 3.09
N ILE A 266 12.49 -14.68 4.00
CA ILE A 266 11.35 -13.78 4.21
C ILE A 266 11.86 -12.44 4.73
N GLY A 267 12.79 -12.44 5.67
CA GLY A 267 13.41 -11.22 6.19
C GLY A 267 14.08 -10.39 5.09
N LEU A 268 14.81 -11.05 4.18
CA LEU A 268 15.39 -10.39 3.00
C LEU A 268 14.31 -9.73 2.13
N LEU A 269 13.18 -10.40 1.87
CA LEU A 269 12.10 -9.84 1.05
C LEU A 269 11.34 -8.70 1.75
N VAL A 270 11.19 -8.75 3.08
CA VAL A 270 10.66 -7.61 3.86
C VAL A 270 11.55 -6.39 3.66
N ILE A 271 12.86 -6.52 3.90
CA ILE A 271 13.83 -5.44 3.73
C ILE A 271 13.82 -4.95 2.27
N TRP A 272 13.79 -5.87 1.30
CA TRP A 272 13.73 -5.54 -0.12
C TRP A 272 12.48 -4.76 -0.50
N GLY A 273 11.32 -5.12 0.03
CA GLY A 273 10.08 -4.38 -0.20
C GLY A 273 10.15 -2.93 0.26
N HIS A 274 10.72 -2.70 1.45
CA HIS A 274 10.94 -1.36 1.98
C HIS A 274 12.08 -0.62 1.27
N ALA A 275 13.09 -1.34 0.76
CA ALA A 275 14.17 -0.78 -0.04
C ALA A 275 13.67 -0.29 -1.40
N ILE A 276 12.80 -1.04 -2.08
CA ILE A 276 12.17 -0.63 -3.35
C ILE A 276 11.45 0.70 -3.16
N ASP A 277 10.68 0.83 -2.08
CA ASP A 277 9.95 2.06 -1.77
C ASP A 277 10.86 3.23 -1.41
N GLY A 278 11.85 2.99 -0.56
CA GLY A 278 12.83 4.01 -0.19
C GLY A 278 13.63 4.51 -1.38
N VAL A 279 14.11 3.62 -2.24
CA VAL A 279 14.87 3.97 -3.44
C VAL A 279 13.98 4.67 -4.46
N ALA A 280 12.76 4.19 -4.70
CA ALA A 280 11.83 4.86 -5.59
C ALA A 280 11.59 6.30 -5.14
N ASN A 281 11.35 6.54 -3.85
CA ASN A 281 11.18 7.88 -3.31
C ASN A 281 12.42 8.77 -3.51
N VAL A 282 13.63 8.25 -3.28
CA VAL A 282 14.87 8.99 -3.55
C VAL A 282 14.98 9.35 -5.03
N LEU A 283 14.74 8.39 -5.92
CA LEU A 283 14.89 8.63 -7.36
C LEU A 283 13.85 9.62 -7.87
N LEU A 284 12.59 9.47 -7.46
CA LEU A 284 11.48 10.30 -7.93
C LEU A 284 11.54 11.72 -7.38
N ALA A 285 11.98 11.91 -6.13
CA ALA A 285 12.04 13.23 -5.53
C ALA A 285 13.28 14.03 -5.97
N ASP A 286 14.44 13.37 -6.10
CA ASP A 286 15.72 14.09 -6.20
C ASP A 286 16.56 13.76 -7.45
N TRP A 287 16.27 12.66 -8.20
CA TRP A 287 17.16 12.17 -9.27
C TRP A 287 16.51 11.97 -10.64
N LEU A 288 15.26 12.41 -10.84
CA LEU A 288 14.58 12.30 -12.14
C LEU A 288 15.33 13.02 -13.27
N ASP A 289 15.92 14.19 -12.98
CA ASP A 289 16.71 14.95 -13.95
C ASP A 289 17.95 14.17 -14.42
N VAL A 290 18.64 13.50 -13.49
CA VAL A 290 19.81 12.65 -13.80
C VAL A 290 19.40 11.47 -14.69
N LEU A 291 18.19 10.94 -14.47
CA LEU A 291 17.62 9.86 -15.26
C LEU A 291 16.94 10.34 -16.56
N ASN A 292 16.92 11.65 -16.84
CA ASN A 292 16.25 12.29 -17.96
C ASN A 292 14.74 11.97 -18.04
N VAL A 293 14.07 11.93 -16.88
CA VAL A 293 12.64 11.69 -16.77
C VAL A 293 11.93 13.01 -16.48
N PRO A 294 11.15 13.58 -17.42
CA PRO A 294 10.51 14.88 -17.28
C PRO A 294 9.21 14.80 -16.47
N LEU A 295 9.29 14.25 -15.27
CA LEU A 295 8.17 14.13 -14.34
C LEU A 295 8.40 14.99 -13.10
N THR A 296 7.31 15.43 -12.48
CA THR A 296 7.34 16.07 -11.17
C THR A 296 6.72 15.15 -10.13
N TYR A 297 7.44 14.91 -9.05
CA TYR A 297 6.98 14.07 -7.96
C TYR A 297 6.53 14.90 -6.76
N TYR A 298 5.44 14.44 -6.14
CA TYR A 298 4.93 15.01 -4.89
C TYR A 298 4.59 13.86 -3.92
N PRO A 299 5.08 13.92 -2.67
CA PRO A 299 4.72 12.95 -1.63
C PRO A 299 3.21 12.93 -1.35
N LYS A 300 2.55 11.77 -1.48
CA LYS A 300 1.13 11.60 -1.07
C LYS A 300 0.94 11.36 0.43
N HIS A 301 2.01 11.02 1.18
CA HIS A 301 1.95 10.68 2.60
C HIS A 301 2.56 11.78 3.50
N PRO A 302 1.87 12.20 4.58
CA PRO A 302 2.38 13.17 5.54
C PRO A 302 3.75 12.80 6.12
N ALA A 303 3.97 11.52 6.44
CA ALA A 303 5.26 11.06 6.99
C ALA A 303 6.44 11.33 6.04
N ASN A 304 6.25 11.13 4.74
CA ASN A 304 7.28 11.39 3.74
C ASN A 304 7.55 12.89 3.60
N ALA A 305 6.47 13.69 3.48
CA ALA A 305 6.58 15.15 3.40
C ALA A 305 7.29 15.74 4.63
N PHE A 306 7.02 15.20 5.82
CA PHE A 306 7.69 15.61 7.05
C PHE A 306 9.20 15.29 7.03
N ILE A 307 9.60 14.10 6.58
CA ILE A 307 11.03 13.71 6.51
C ILE A 307 11.78 14.63 5.54
N ILE A 308 11.20 14.93 4.38
CA ILE A 308 11.79 15.86 3.40
C ILE A 308 11.94 17.25 4.02
N ALA A 309 10.88 17.82 4.57
CA ALA A 309 10.91 19.15 5.18
C ALA A 309 11.89 19.25 6.36
N ALA A 310 11.97 18.21 7.20
CA ALA A 310 12.95 18.14 8.27
C ALA A 310 14.37 18.10 7.72
N THR A 311 14.61 17.34 6.65
CA THR A 311 15.91 17.25 5.99
C THR A 311 16.31 18.58 5.37
N GLU A 312 15.41 19.27 4.68
CA GLU A 312 15.65 20.62 4.15
C GLU A 312 16.06 21.63 5.24
N SER A 313 15.49 21.49 6.44
CA SER A 313 15.80 22.38 7.57
C SER A 313 17.14 22.08 8.26
N LEU A 314 17.60 20.82 8.22
CA LEU A 314 18.77 20.35 8.97
C LEU A 314 20.01 20.17 8.09
N GLN A 315 19.82 19.75 6.83
CA GLN A 315 20.89 19.40 5.92
C GLN A 315 21.53 20.66 5.31
N PRO A 316 22.87 20.77 5.24
CA PRO A 316 23.53 21.89 4.59
C PRO A 316 23.07 22.06 3.14
N ALA A 317 22.82 23.31 2.71
CA ALA A 317 22.30 23.60 1.38
C ALA A 317 23.18 23.04 0.24
N SER A 318 24.51 23.02 0.42
CA SER A 318 25.42 22.42 -0.56
C SER A 318 25.25 20.92 -0.70
N LEU A 319 24.87 20.22 0.36
CA LEU A 319 24.61 18.79 0.33
C LEU A 319 23.24 18.50 -0.29
N SER A 320 22.21 19.28 0.07
CA SER A 320 20.88 19.16 -0.54
C SER A 320 20.91 19.39 -2.05
N ALA A 321 21.70 20.36 -2.53
CA ALA A 321 21.90 20.58 -3.95
C ALA A 321 22.67 19.45 -4.65
N ALA A 322 23.49 18.69 -3.93
CA ALA A 322 24.34 17.65 -4.50
C ALA A 322 23.69 16.26 -4.54
N ILE A 323 22.94 15.89 -3.50
CA ILE A 323 22.38 14.55 -3.35
C ILE A 323 20.86 14.52 -3.17
N GLY A 324 20.22 15.68 -2.97
CA GLY A 324 18.81 15.76 -2.64
C GLY A 324 18.49 15.66 -1.15
N THR A 325 17.21 15.51 -0.83
CA THR A 325 16.69 15.56 0.56
C THR A 325 15.95 14.29 1.00
N SER A 326 15.78 13.30 0.13
CA SER A 326 14.94 12.13 0.40
C SER A 326 15.70 10.90 0.89
N TRP A 327 17.04 10.93 0.92
CA TRP A 327 17.86 9.81 1.42
C TRP A 327 17.52 9.36 2.86
N PRO A 328 17.22 10.26 3.81
CA PRO A 328 16.81 9.85 5.16
C PRO A 328 15.57 8.95 5.16
N PHE A 329 14.65 9.11 4.20
CA PHE A 329 13.47 8.24 4.07
C PHE A 329 13.88 6.78 3.80
N LEU A 330 14.81 6.56 2.87
CA LEU A 330 15.37 5.23 2.58
C LEU A 330 16.05 4.62 3.81
N PHE A 331 16.91 5.38 4.51
CA PHE A 331 17.60 4.85 5.69
C PHE A 331 16.64 4.51 6.82
N ILE A 332 15.63 5.34 7.06
CA ILE A 332 14.58 5.07 8.06
C ILE A 332 13.80 3.81 7.68
N LYS A 333 13.40 3.66 6.40
CA LYS A 333 12.71 2.46 5.90
C LYS A 333 13.52 1.19 6.15
N LEU A 334 14.81 1.19 5.79
CA LEU A 334 15.69 0.04 5.98
C LEU A 334 15.90 -0.28 7.47
N ALA A 335 16.08 0.74 8.30
CA ALA A 335 16.25 0.56 9.74
C ALA A 335 14.99 -0.01 10.40
N VAL A 336 13.82 0.55 10.08
CA VAL A 336 12.53 0.07 10.61
C VAL A 336 12.23 -1.35 10.12
N ALA A 337 12.42 -1.64 8.83
CA ALA A 337 12.22 -2.99 8.29
C ALA A 337 13.16 -4.01 8.96
N SER A 338 14.44 -3.67 9.13
CA SER A 338 15.41 -4.53 9.82
C SER A 338 15.05 -4.75 11.29
N LEU A 339 14.58 -3.70 11.99
CA LEU A 339 14.11 -3.81 13.36
C LEU A 339 12.90 -4.74 13.45
N VAL A 340 11.92 -4.56 12.57
CA VAL A 340 10.72 -5.41 12.53
C VAL A 340 11.10 -6.87 12.28
N VAL A 341 11.95 -7.15 11.30
CA VAL A 341 12.44 -8.50 11.00
C VAL A 341 13.13 -9.12 12.23
N SER A 342 13.93 -8.34 12.96
CA SER A 342 14.63 -8.83 14.17
C SER A 342 13.71 -9.22 15.33
N LEU A 343 12.42 -8.84 15.29
CA LEU A 343 11.44 -9.25 16.31
C LEU A 343 10.92 -10.68 16.08
N PHE A 344 11.09 -11.24 14.88
CA PHE A 344 10.62 -12.57 14.51
C PHE A 344 11.78 -13.58 14.60
N ASN A 345 12.22 -13.84 15.82
CA ASN A 345 13.21 -14.89 16.08
C ASN A 345 12.61 -16.30 15.89
N GLU A 346 13.45 -17.32 15.89
CA GLU A 346 13.04 -18.72 15.68
C GLU A 346 11.95 -19.16 16.66
N GLU A 347 12.11 -18.86 17.96
CA GLU A 347 11.12 -19.16 19.00
C GLU A 347 9.74 -18.54 18.69
N PHE A 348 9.69 -17.28 18.26
CA PHE A 348 8.44 -16.61 17.92
C PHE A 348 7.78 -17.20 16.67
N ILE A 349 8.56 -17.59 15.67
CA ILE A 349 8.06 -18.26 14.46
C ILE A 349 7.47 -19.62 14.80
N ASP A 350 8.14 -20.39 15.66
CA ASP A 350 7.71 -21.73 16.05
C ASP A 350 6.48 -21.70 16.97
N ASP A 351 6.43 -20.77 17.92
CA ASP A 351 5.31 -20.63 18.86
C ASP A 351 4.03 -20.12 18.20
N SER A 352 4.15 -19.30 17.15
CA SER A 352 3.01 -18.62 16.54
C SER A 352 3.18 -18.40 15.03
N PRO A 353 3.34 -19.47 14.22
CA PRO A 353 3.70 -19.38 12.81
C PRO A 353 2.68 -18.58 11.98
N ARG A 354 1.38 -18.81 12.23
CA ARG A 354 0.30 -18.09 11.56
C ARG A 354 0.32 -16.60 11.83
N TYR A 355 0.56 -16.22 13.09
CA TYR A 355 0.63 -14.82 13.48
C TYR A 355 1.87 -14.15 12.86
N ALA A 356 3.02 -14.82 12.95
CA ALA A 356 4.25 -14.33 12.37
C ALA A 356 4.15 -14.12 10.85
N LEU A 357 3.66 -15.12 10.11
CA LEU A 357 3.50 -15.02 8.66
C LEU A 357 2.54 -13.90 8.27
N LEU A 358 1.41 -13.76 8.97
CA LEU A 358 0.46 -12.68 8.71
C LEU A 358 1.11 -11.30 8.87
N LEU A 359 1.88 -11.09 9.94
CA LEU A 359 2.57 -9.82 10.17
C LEU A 359 3.67 -9.56 9.13
N LEU A 360 4.47 -10.58 8.79
CA LEU A 360 5.51 -10.44 7.76
C LEU A 360 4.90 -10.13 6.38
N ILE A 361 3.79 -10.76 6.02
CA ILE A 361 2.99 -10.45 4.81
C ILE A 361 2.53 -8.99 4.85
N ALA A 362 1.93 -8.54 5.97
CA ALA A 362 1.41 -7.20 6.10
C ALA A 362 2.51 -6.13 6.00
N VAL A 363 3.62 -6.32 6.70
CA VAL A 363 4.78 -5.40 6.67
C VAL A 363 5.36 -5.33 5.25
N THR A 364 5.56 -6.48 4.60
CA THR A 364 6.05 -6.52 3.21
C THR A 364 5.11 -5.78 2.26
N ALA A 365 3.79 -5.96 2.40
CA ALA A 365 2.80 -5.29 1.57
C ALA A 365 2.80 -3.76 1.76
N VAL A 366 3.05 -3.27 2.97
CA VAL A 366 3.18 -1.83 3.27
C VAL A 366 4.42 -1.21 2.62
N GLY A 367 5.50 -1.98 2.42
CA GLY A 367 6.65 -1.54 1.63
C GLY A 367 6.44 -1.68 0.12
N LEU A 368 6.13 -2.90 -0.35
CA LEU A 368 6.03 -3.20 -1.77
C LEU A 368 4.87 -2.48 -2.47
N GLY A 369 3.73 -2.28 -1.81
CA GLY A 369 2.57 -1.60 -2.41
C GLY A 369 2.91 -0.20 -2.94
N PRO A 370 3.29 0.76 -2.08
CA PRO A 370 3.70 2.09 -2.52
C PRO A 370 4.98 2.05 -3.37
N GLY A 371 5.98 1.23 -2.99
CA GLY A 371 7.25 1.21 -3.71
C GLY A 371 7.15 0.71 -5.15
N SER A 372 6.35 -0.34 -5.39
CA SER A 372 6.13 -0.84 -6.76
C SER A 372 5.29 0.14 -7.57
N ARG A 373 4.28 0.79 -6.97
CA ARG A 373 3.53 1.86 -7.65
C ARG A 373 4.44 3.00 -8.09
N ASP A 374 5.21 3.59 -7.16
CA ASP A 374 6.07 4.75 -7.42
C ASP A 374 7.14 4.43 -8.46
N MET A 375 7.78 3.26 -8.33
CA MET A 375 8.72 2.78 -9.33
C MET A 375 8.07 2.62 -10.70
N LEU A 376 6.91 1.97 -10.79
CA LEU A 376 6.26 1.68 -12.08
C LEU A 376 5.70 2.94 -12.74
N ARG A 377 5.06 3.86 -11.99
CA ARG A 377 4.56 5.11 -12.58
C ARG A 377 5.68 5.91 -13.23
N ALA A 378 6.82 6.05 -12.58
CA ALA A 378 7.96 6.77 -13.15
C ALA A 378 8.61 5.99 -14.30
N THR A 379 8.64 4.65 -14.22
CA THR A 379 9.08 3.78 -15.32
C THR A 379 8.22 3.97 -16.56
N PHE A 380 6.92 4.23 -16.43
CA PHE A 380 6.01 4.43 -17.55
C PHE A 380 5.73 5.91 -17.86
N GLY A 381 6.41 6.84 -17.20
CA GLY A 381 6.27 8.27 -17.45
C GLY A 381 4.88 8.81 -17.08
N ILE A 382 4.28 8.28 -16.01
CA ILE A 382 2.92 8.52 -15.55
C ILE A 382 2.87 9.39 -14.28
#